data_AF-A0A7C7J349-F1
#
_entry.id   AF-A0A7C7J349-F1
#
_cell.length_a   1.000
_cell.length_b   1.000
_cell.length_c   1.000
_cell.angle_alpha   90.00
_cell.angle_beta   90.00
_cell.angle_gamma   90.00
#
_symmetry.space_group_name_H-M   'P 1'
#
loop_
_entity.id
_entity.type
_entity.pdbx_description
1 polymer ?
#
loop_
_entity_poly.entity_id
_entity_poly.type
_entity_poly.pdbx_seq_one_letter_code
_entity_poly.pdbx_strand_id
1 'polypeptide(L)'
;MIRIVLILMMMGIAANAFGADDPSIKGEKRTGIQAAMTEHIKNNSVDGRYILYDPIDDKVLKLKLDDLHDGIVKKSDYYVSCADFTSSNGTYYDLDFMVVEKDGEYKSLQGFVHKVGKNKRKYHLENTPDTEAEAKTEAKAEEKSEGFFDRLFGK
;
A
#
# COMPACT_ATOMS: atom_id res chain seq x y z
N MET A 1 -17.90 15.29 -54.26
CA MET A 1 -18.10 14.76 -52.89
C MET A 1 -16.79 14.14 -52.43
N ILE A 2 -15.94 14.89 -51.73
CA ILE A 2 -14.62 14.42 -51.27
C ILE A 2 -14.74 14.15 -49.77
N ARG A 3 -14.69 12.88 -49.38
CA ARG A 3 -14.63 12.46 -47.97
C ARG A 3 -13.17 12.45 -47.54
N ILE A 4 -12.76 13.46 -46.79
CA ILE A 4 -11.47 13.48 -46.09
C ILE A 4 -11.63 12.63 -44.83
N VAL A 5 -10.96 11.48 -44.81
CA VAL A 5 -10.85 10.63 -43.62
C VAL A 5 -9.72 11.18 -42.76
N LEU A 6 -10.06 11.85 -41.66
CA LEU A 6 -9.13 12.27 -40.62
C LEU A 6 -8.79 11.06 -39.74
N ILE A 7 -7.62 10.46 -39.95
CA ILE A 7 -7.04 9.47 -39.05
C ILE A 7 -6.41 10.24 -37.88
N LEU A 8 -7.13 10.32 -36.77
CA LEU A 8 -6.64 10.88 -35.52
C LEU A 8 -5.70 9.85 -34.87
N MET A 9 -4.39 10.06 -35.01
CA MET A 9 -3.36 9.26 -34.36
C MET A 9 -3.35 9.60 -32.86
N MET A 10 -4.11 8.83 -32.06
CA MET A 10 -4.01 8.84 -30.60
C MET A 10 -2.65 8.25 -30.19
N MET A 11 -1.66 9.13 -29.99
CA MET A 11 -0.50 8.80 -29.17
C MET A 11 -0.99 8.62 -27.72
N GLY A 12 -1.13 7.36 -27.31
CA GLY A 12 -1.38 7.01 -25.92
C GLY A 12 -0.18 7.44 -25.08
N ILE A 13 -0.41 8.35 -24.14
CA ILE A 13 0.54 8.66 -23.08
C ILE A 13 0.61 7.40 -22.21
N ALA A 14 1.72 6.66 -22.32
CA ALA A 14 2.04 5.62 -21.36
C ALA A 14 2.33 6.33 -20.02
N ALA A 15 1.34 6.35 -19.13
CA ALA A 15 1.55 6.75 -17.76
C ALA A 15 2.50 5.72 -17.13
N ASN A 16 3.78 6.10 -16.99
CA ASN A 16 4.68 5.36 -16.12
C ASN A 16 4.09 5.43 -14.72
N ALA A 17 3.77 4.27 -14.15
CA ALA A 17 3.31 4.15 -12.78
C ALA A 17 4.49 4.52 -11.87
N PHE A 18 4.63 5.81 -11.57
CA PHE A 18 5.43 6.25 -10.44
C PHE A 18 4.78 5.66 -9.19
N GLY A 19 5.55 4.88 -8.42
CA GLY A 19 5.16 4.51 -7.06
C GLY A 19 4.80 5.78 -6.30
N ALA A 20 3.77 5.70 -5.45
CA ALA A 20 3.34 6.87 -4.71
C ALA A 20 4.47 7.33 -3.78
N ASP A 21 4.81 8.61 -3.82
CA ASP A 21 5.84 9.23 -2.97
C ASP A 21 5.32 10.58 -2.46
N ASP A 22 5.30 10.74 -1.14
CA ASP A 22 4.84 11.94 -0.46
C ASP A 22 6.01 12.94 -0.37
N PRO A 23 5.95 14.06 -1.12
CA PRO A 23 7.04 15.02 -1.16
C PRO A 23 7.23 15.77 0.16
N SER A 24 6.31 15.68 1.13
CA SER A 24 6.50 16.29 2.45
C SER A 24 7.44 15.48 3.35
N ILE A 25 7.68 14.21 3.03
CA ILE A 25 8.53 13.30 3.80
C ILE A 25 9.98 13.43 3.32
N LYS A 26 10.79 14.21 4.05
CA LYS A 26 12.19 14.52 3.69
C LYS A 26 13.13 14.42 4.90
N GLY A 27 14.43 14.49 4.64
CA GLY A 27 15.47 14.60 5.66
C GLY A 27 15.45 13.44 6.65
N GLU A 28 15.68 13.75 7.93
CA GLU A 28 15.78 12.77 9.02
C GLU A 28 14.56 11.85 9.12
N LYS A 29 13.35 12.39 8.88
CA LYS A 29 12.11 11.60 8.86
C LYS A 29 12.15 10.49 7.82
N ARG A 30 12.53 10.82 6.59
CA ARG A 30 12.68 9.85 5.49
C ARG A 30 13.72 8.79 5.81
N THR A 31 14.88 9.23 6.28
CA THR A 31 15.97 8.33 6.68
C THR A 31 15.54 7.40 7.82
N GLY A 32 14.82 7.91 8.82
CA GLY A 32 14.30 7.14 9.94
C GLY A 32 13.31 6.07 9.51
N ILE A 33 12.38 6.40 8.61
CA ILE A 33 11.40 5.44 8.06
C ILE A 33 12.10 4.32 7.28
N GLN A 34 13.02 4.67 6.38
CA GLN A 34 13.77 3.67 5.60
C GLN A 34 14.69 2.81 6.49
N ALA A 35 15.31 3.41 7.51
CA ALA A 35 16.12 2.68 8.48
C ALA A 35 15.26 1.68 9.28
N ALA A 36 14.07 2.09 9.73
CA ALA A 36 13.14 1.23 10.45
C ALA A 36 12.67 0.03 9.62
N MET A 37 12.39 0.24 8.33
CA MET A 37 12.09 -0.85 7.39
C MET A 37 13.29 -1.79 7.23
N THR A 38 14.48 -1.24 6.98
CA THR A 38 15.72 -2.01 6.78
C THR A 38 16.06 -2.86 8.00
N GLU A 39 15.95 -2.28 9.20
CA GLU A 39 16.18 -2.97 10.46
C GLU A 39 15.16 -4.10 10.67
N HIS A 40 13.88 -3.84 10.39
CA HIS A 40 12.85 -4.88 10.48
C HIS A 40 13.12 -6.04 9.54
N ILE A 41 13.46 -5.78 8.27
CA ILE A 41 13.81 -6.83 7.30
C ILE A 41 14.98 -7.66 7.83
N LYS A 42 16.03 -7.00 8.32
CA LYS A 42 17.23 -7.65 8.88
C LYS A 42 16.89 -8.52 10.09
N ASN A 43 16.12 -7.99 11.04
CA ASN A 43 15.81 -8.68 12.30
C ASN A 43 14.84 -9.86 12.12
N ASN A 44 14.06 -9.85 11.03
CA ASN A 44 13.13 -10.92 10.67
C ASN A 44 13.65 -11.79 9.50
N SER A 45 14.96 -11.76 9.26
CA SER A 45 15.61 -12.62 8.27
C SER A 45 16.25 -13.85 8.92
N VAL A 46 16.14 -15.00 8.25
CA VAL A 46 16.86 -16.23 8.58
C VAL A 46 17.72 -16.60 7.39
N ASP A 47 19.02 -16.81 7.62
CA ASP A 47 20.02 -17.07 6.58
C ASP A 47 20.01 -16.03 5.44
N GLY A 48 19.83 -14.76 5.81
CA GLY A 48 19.78 -13.64 4.86
C GLY A 48 18.50 -13.57 4.02
N ARG A 49 17.46 -14.34 4.37
CA ARG A 49 16.15 -14.29 3.71
C ARG A 49 15.08 -13.80 4.66
N TYR A 50 14.37 -12.75 4.28
CA TYR A 50 13.25 -12.21 5.02
C TYR A 50 12.11 -13.23 5.10
N ILE A 51 11.60 -13.44 6.30
CA ILE A 51 10.54 -14.42 6.58
C ILE A 51 9.22 -13.68 6.77
N LEU A 52 8.23 -14.01 5.94
CA LEU A 52 6.90 -13.41 6.00
C LEU A 52 5.83 -14.49 5.86
N TYR A 53 4.85 -14.51 6.75
CA TYR A 53 3.63 -15.28 6.53
C TYR A 53 2.67 -14.48 5.64
N ASP A 54 2.33 -15.01 4.47
CA ASP A 54 1.30 -14.47 3.57
C ASP A 54 -0.04 -15.13 3.92
N PRO A 55 -0.99 -14.40 4.56
CA PRO A 55 -2.27 -14.96 4.97
C PRO A 55 -3.23 -15.18 3.81
N ILE A 56 -2.98 -14.62 2.63
CA ILE A 56 -3.87 -14.76 1.47
C ILE A 56 -3.58 -16.07 0.73
N ASP A 57 -2.31 -16.45 0.61
CA ASP A 57 -1.89 -17.75 0.03
C ASP A 57 -1.66 -18.82 1.11
N ASP A 58 -1.83 -18.50 2.40
CA ASP A 58 -1.59 -19.39 3.55
C ASP A 58 -0.20 -20.05 3.50
N LYS A 59 0.86 -19.24 3.39
CA LYS A 59 2.24 -19.75 3.29
C LYS A 59 3.27 -18.85 3.93
N VAL A 60 4.35 -19.48 4.41
CA VAL A 60 5.56 -18.76 4.83
C VAL A 60 6.47 -18.55 3.62
N LEU A 61 6.68 -17.28 3.28
CA LEU A 61 7.62 -16.81 2.27
C LEU A 61 9.02 -16.68 2.86
N LYS A 62 10.03 -17.11 2.08
CA LYS A 62 11.45 -16.88 2.36
C LYS A 62 12.04 -16.06 1.22
N LEU A 63 12.26 -14.78 1.46
CA LEU A 63 12.45 -13.79 0.41
C LEU A 63 13.86 -13.21 0.45
N LYS A 64 14.53 -13.17 -0.70
CA LYS A 64 15.78 -12.43 -0.85
C LYS A 64 15.42 -10.97 -1.13
N LEU A 65 15.98 -10.03 -0.37
CA LEU A 65 15.86 -8.62 -0.66
C LEU A 65 16.60 -8.29 -1.97
N ASP A 66 15.93 -7.59 -2.87
CA ASP A 66 16.50 -7.15 -4.15
C ASP A 66 16.72 -5.64 -4.19
N ASP A 67 15.73 -4.84 -3.79
CA ASP A 67 15.85 -3.38 -3.78
C ASP A 67 14.99 -2.75 -2.68
N LEU A 68 15.41 -1.58 -2.19
CA LEU A 68 14.64 -0.74 -1.26
C LEU A 68 14.12 0.47 -2.04
N HIS A 69 12.81 0.68 -2.08
CA HIS A 69 12.27 1.82 -2.81
C HIS A 69 12.39 3.09 -2.00
N ASP A 70 12.66 4.19 -2.71
CA ASP A 70 12.63 5.51 -2.10
C ASP A 70 11.20 5.99 -1.85
N GLY A 71 10.18 5.50 -2.57
CA GLY A 71 8.80 5.93 -2.36
C GLY A 71 8.34 5.74 -0.90
N ILE A 72 7.88 6.81 -0.26
CA ILE A 72 7.22 6.75 1.05
C ILE A 72 5.90 7.49 0.96
N VAL A 73 4.81 6.87 1.41
CA VAL A 73 3.52 7.55 1.58
C VAL A 73 3.11 7.63 3.04
N LYS A 74 2.49 8.74 3.42
CA LYS A 74 1.79 8.84 4.71
C LYS A 74 0.35 8.33 4.58
N LYS A 75 -0.11 7.56 5.56
CA LYS A 75 -1.48 7.04 5.72
C LYS A 75 -1.93 7.29 7.14
N SER A 76 -2.93 8.13 7.36
CA SER A 76 -3.40 8.54 8.71
C SER A 76 -2.26 8.71 9.73
N ASP A 77 -2.05 7.71 10.57
CA ASP A 77 -1.12 7.61 11.70
C ASP A 77 0.16 6.78 11.43
N TYR A 78 0.36 6.28 10.21
CA TYR A 78 1.53 5.50 9.81
C TYR A 78 2.10 5.91 8.45
N TYR A 79 3.25 5.34 8.12
CA TYR A 79 3.94 5.48 6.84
C TYR A 79 4.01 4.13 6.15
N VAL A 80 3.99 4.14 4.82
CA VAL A 80 4.26 2.95 3.99
C VAL A 80 5.56 3.18 3.23
N SER A 81 6.47 2.22 3.34
CA SER A 81 7.71 2.14 2.57
C SER A 81 7.80 0.77 1.90
N CYS A 82 8.24 0.72 0.64
CA CYS A 82 8.18 -0.50 -0.17
C CYS A 82 9.57 -1.09 -0.41
N ALA A 83 9.62 -2.41 -0.63
CA ALA A 83 10.83 -3.08 -1.04
C ALA A 83 10.52 -4.29 -1.93
N ASP A 84 11.46 -4.55 -2.84
CA ASP A 84 11.40 -5.64 -3.81
C ASP A 84 12.13 -6.87 -3.31
N PHE A 85 11.54 -8.03 -3.58
CA PHE A 85 12.07 -9.32 -3.17
C PHE A 85 11.88 -10.40 -4.23
N THR A 86 12.74 -11.41 -4.15
CA THR A 86 12.64 -12.63 -4.96
C THR A 86 12.67 -13.89 -4.09
N SER A 87 11.71 -14.78 -4.32
CA SER A 87 11.66 -16.10 -3.71
C SER A 87 12.64 -17.08 -4.38
N SER A 88 12.87 -18.25 -3.77
CA SER A 88 13.83 -19.24 -4.29
C SER A 88 13.49 -19.80 -5.67
N ASN A 89 12.22 -19.77 -6.08
CA ASN A 89 11.78 -20.22 -7.39
C ASN A 89 11.79 -19.10 -8.45
N GLY A 90 12.30 -17.92 -8.12
CA GLY A 90 12.36 -16.76 -9.02
C GLY A 90 11.09 -15.91 -9.05
N THR A 91 10.07 -16.20 -8.22
CA THR A 91 8.88 -15.34 -8.14
C THR A 91 9.22 -14.03 -7.45
N TYR A 92 8.90 -12.92 -8.12
CA TYR A 92 9.02 -11.55 -7.63
C TYR A 92 7.87 -11.18 -6.68
N TYR A 93 8.21 -10.45 -5.63
CA TYR A 93 7.32 -9.91 -4.62
C TYR A 93 7.67 -8.43 -4.37
N ASP A 94 6.64 -7.60 -4.34
CA ASP A 94 6.70 -6.21 -3.90
C ASP A 94 5.99 -6.17 -2.55
N LEU A 95 6.66 -5.69 -1.49
CA LEU A 95 6.12 -5.68 -0.14
C LEU A 95 5.99 -4.24 0.39
N ASP A 96 4.81 -3.93 0.93
CA ASP A 96 4.52 -2.70 1.67
C ASP A 96 4.85 -2.90 3.15
N PHE A 97 5.68 -2.05 3.74
CA PHE A 97 5.98 -2.05 5.18
C PHE A 97 5.27 -0.92 5.90
N MET A 98 4.50 -1.28 6.94
CA MET A 98 3.86 -0.31 7.83
C MET A 98 4.85 0.18 8.88
N VAL A 99 5.16 1.47 8.86
CA VAL A 99 6.09 2.12 9.78
C VAL A 99 5.35 3.14 10.64
N VAL A 100 5.44 2.99 11.96
CA VAL A 100 4.84 3.91 12.94
C VAL A 100 5.92 4.83 13.52
N GLU A 101 5.51 6.04 13.90
CA GLU A 101 6.36 7.02 14.58
C GLU A 101 5.87 7.21 16.03
N LYS A 102 6.78 7.20 16.99
CA LYS A 102 6.51 7.58 18.38
C LYS A 102 7.68 8.38 18.93
N ASP A 103 7.42 9.59 19.41
CA ASP A 103 8.43 10.47 20.02
C ASP A 103 9.67 10.70 19.13
N GLY A 104 9.47 10.73 17.80
CA GLY A 104 10.52 10.87 16.79
C GLY A 104 11.25 9.58 16.41
N GLU A 105 10.92 8.45 17.05
CA GLU A 105 11.46 7.13 16.73
C GLU A 105 10.54 6.38 15.76
N TYR A 106 11.12 5.69 14.78
CA TYR A 106 10.40 4.95 13.75
C TYR A 106 10.53 3.44 13.97
N LYS A 107 9.43 2.70 13.80
CA LYS A 107 9.45 1.24 13.87
C LYS A 107 8.56 0.62 12.80
N SER A 108 9.12 -0.30 12.03
CA SER A 108 8.33 -1.12 11.11
C SER A 108 7.68 -2.29 11.84
N LEU A 109 6.38 -2.46 11.65
CA LEU A 109 5.56 -3.45 12.35
C LEU A 109 5.48 -4.77 11.59
N GLN A 110 5.08 -4.72 10.32
CA GLN A 110 4.98 -5.89 9.46
C GLN A 110 5.02 -5.49 7.98
N GLY A 111 5.47 -6.43 7.14
CA GLY A 111 5.33 -6.36 5.69
C GLY A 111 4.00 -6.95 5.22
N PHE A 112 3.46 -6.41 4.13
CA PHE A 112 2.26 -6.88 3.44
C PHE A 112 2.59 -7.12 1.98
N VAL A 113 2.06 -8.19 1.38
CA VAL A 113 2.25 -8.44 -0.05
C VAL A 113 1.48 -7.40 -0.87
N HIS A 114 2.20 -6.48 -1.52
CA HIS A 114 1.65 -5.49 -2.43
C HIS A 114 1.40 -6.10 -3.82
N LYS A 115 2.40 -6.82 -4.35
CA LYS A 115 2.38 -7.43 -5.68
C LYS A 115 3.04 -8.81 -5.67
N VAL A 116 2.53 -9.71 -6.50
CA VAL A 116 3.20 -10.99 -6.84
C VAL A 116 3.37 -11.04 -8.35
N GLY A 117 4.61 -11.09 -8.82
CA GLY A 117 4.94 -10.88 -10.23
C GLY A 117 4.40 -9.52 -10.71
N LYS A 118 3.48 -9.53 -11.66
CA LYS A 118 2.85 -8.31 -12.21
C LYS A 118 1.48 -7.98 -11.58
N ASN A 119 0.98 -8.83 -10.70
CA ASN A 119 -0.39 -8.74 -10.21
C ASN A 119 -0.43 -8.10 -8.82
N LYS A 120 -1.13 -6.98 -8.68
CA LYS A 120 -1.40 -6.36 -7.37
C LYS A 120 -2.27 -7.30 -6.52
N ARG A 121 -2.05 -7.32 -5.21
CA ARG A 121 -2.76 -8.17 -4.25
C ARG A 121 -4.01 -7.48 -3.73
N LYS A 122 -5.07 -8.25 -3.50
CA LYS A 122 -6.23 -7.76 -2.75
C LYS A 122 -5.76 -7.46 -1.31
N TYR A 123 -6.14 -6.32 -0.75
CA TYR A 123 -5.76 -5.84 0.60
C TYR A 123 -4.33 -5.31 0.77
N HIS A 124 -3.69 -4.82 -0.30
CA HIS A 124 -2.48 -4.00 -0.18
C HIS A 124 -2.76 -2.65 0.51
N LEU A 125 -1.72 -2.00 1.05
CA LEU A 125 -1.88 -0.77 1.84
C LEU A 125 -2.24 0.47 1.01
N GLU A 126 -2.23 0.37 -0.33
CA GLU A 126 -2.65 1.48 -1.21
C GLU A 126 -4.18 1.61 -1.46
N ASN A 127 -5.05 0.67 -1.02
CA ASN A 127 -6.48 0.70 -1.38
C ASN A 127 -7.32 1.72 -0.56
N THR A 128 -7.24 2.98 -0.98
CA THR A 128 -8.24 4.09 -0.88
C THR A 128 -8.71 4.58 0.51
N PRO A 129 -9.08 5.87 0.62
CA PRO A 129 -8.73 6.76 1.73
C PRO A 129 -9.61 6.56 2.96
N ASP A 130 -8.98 6.77 4.13
CA ASP A 130 -9.59 6.77 5.46
C ASP A 130 -10.84 7.68 5.53
N THR A 131 -10.98 8.65 4.62
CA THR A 131 -12.06 9.65 4.62
C THR A 131 -13.34 9.25 3.87
N GLU A 132 -13.33 8.32 2.92
CA GLU A 132 -14.57 7.98 2.16
C GLU A 132 -15.32 6.76 2.70
N ALA A 133 -14.60 5.79 3.26
CA ALA A 133 -15.22 4.59 3.82
C ALA A 133 -15.92 4.88 5.15
N GLU A 134 -15.33 5.72 5.99
CA GLU A 134 -15.94 6.14 7.27
C GLU A 134 -17.15 7.05 7.04
N ALA A 135 -17.04 8.05 6.15
CA ALA A 135 -18.14 8.95 5.82
C ALA A 135 -19.38 8.23 5.24
N LYS A 136 -19.18 7.19 4.42
CA LYS A 136 -20.30 6.38 3.87
C LYS A 136 -20.91 5.45 4.90
N THR A 137 -20.16 5.06 5.93
CA THR A 137 -20.65 4.16 6.99
C THR A 137 -21.45 4.93 8.02
N GLU A 138 -21.03 6.15 8.37
CA GLU A 138 -21.76 7.07 9.25
C GLU A 138 -23.05 7.58 8.60
N ALA A 139 -23.00 8.07 7.35
CA ALA A 139 -24.19 8.54 6.64
C ALA A 139 -25.27 7.45 6.47
N LYS A 140 -24.85 6.20 6.26
CA LYS A 140 -25.76 5.05 6.13
C LYS A 140 -26.29 4.56 7.48
N ALA A 141 -25.55 4.78 8.57
CA ALA A 141 -26.03 4.49 9.92
C ALA A 141 -27.06 5.54 10.37
N GLU A 142 -26.84 6.81 10.03
CA GLU A 142 -27.72 7.92 10.36
C GLU A 142 -29.06 7.82 9.60
N GLU A 143 -29.04 7.60 8.27
CA GLU A 143 -30.24 7.37 7.44
C GLU A 143 -31.09 6.18 7.94
N LYS A 144 -30.43 5.11 8.39
CA LYS A 144 -31.10 3.90 8.88
C LYS A 144 -31.67 4.09 10.29
N SER A 145 -31.11 5.00 11.08
CA SER A 145 -31.60 5.37 12.40
C SER A 145 -32.85 6.25 12.30
N GLU A 146 -32.83 7.28 11.45
CA GLU A 146 -34.00 8.16 11.24
C GLU A 146 -35.20 7.36 10.71
N GLY A 147 -34.98 6.53 9.68
CA GLY A 147 -36.03 5.65 9.15
C GLY A 147 -36.47 4.52 10.10
N PHE A 148 -35.72 4.25 11.18
CA PHE A 148 -36.13 3.31 12.24
C PHE A 148 -37.00 4.01 13.29
N PHE A 149 -36.63 5.21 13.74
CA PHE A 149 -37.40 5.99 14.69
C PHE A 149 -38.75 6.44 14.11
N ASP A 150 -38.81 6.84 12.85
CA ASP A 150 -40.08 7.18 12.17
C ASP A 150 -41.03 5.99 12.09
N ARG A 151 -40.50 4.78 11.88
CA ARG A 151 -41.29 3.53 11.91
C ARG A 151 -41.74 3.14 13.31
N LEU A 152 -40.98 3.49 14.35
CA LEU A 152 -41.30 3.13 15.73
C LEU A 152 -42.30 4.09 16.38
N PHE A 153 -42.22 5.38 16.03
CA PHE A 153 -42.93 6.45 16.75
C PHE A 153 -43.94 7.21 15.90
N GLY A 154 -44.10 6.86 14.61
CA GLY A 154 -45.23 7.24 13.77
C GLY A 154 -45.51 8.75 13.73
N LYS A 155 -44.91 9.44 12.77
CA LYS A 155 -45.52 10.66 12.22
C LYS A 155 -46.37 10.31 11.01
#